data_AF-A0A952BYI6-F1
#
_entry.id   AF-A0A952BYI6-F1
#
_cell.length_a   1.000
_cell.length_b   1.000
_cell.length_c   1.000
_cell.angle_alpha   90.00
_cell.angle_beta   90.00
_cell.angle_gamma   90.00
#
_symmetry.space_group_name_H-M   'P 1'
#
loop_
_entity.id
_entity.type
_entity.pdbx_description
1 polymer ?
#
loop_
_entity_poly.entity_id
_entity_poly.type
_entity_poly.pdbx_seq_one_letter_code
_entity_poly.pdbx_strand_id
1 'polypeptide(L)'
;MKYSDRLHSKALERYASQLNSRARAAGSPGAVTADELRGVVLDSGGRCSWCGASVVNAEFEIDHILGVVRGGPNIPANLALACPDCNKRKAFKHPARFAAEVLARGAPRTPFIDRVIERYGGDDPGMQGDLFADDLPPGRAIRGDDLDEDPAPYVW
;
A
#
# COMPACT_ATOMS: atom_id res chain seq x y z
N MET A 1 -10.14 -11.79 -2.77
CA MET A 1 -10.12 -12.71 -3.95
C MET A 1 -9.32 -13.94 -3.55
N LYS A 2 -9.60 -15.14 -4.07
CA LYS A 2 -8.82 -16.34 -3.74
C LYS A 2 -7.70 -16.54 -4.75
N TYR A 3 -6.47 -16.77 -4.29
CA TYR A 3 -5.36 -17.11 -5.16
C TYR A 3 -5.53 -18.56 -5.63
N SER A 4 -5.61 -18.76 -6.94
CA SER A 4 -5.68 -20.08 -7.56
C SER A 4 -4.92 -20.07 -8.88
N ASP A 5 -4.52 -21.25 -9.36
CA ASP A 5 -3.82 -21.42 -10.64
C ASP A 5 -4.61 -20.85 -11.83
N ARG A 6 -5.93 -20.71 -11.68
CA ARG A 6 -6.83 -20.09 -12.66
C ARG A 6 -7.42 -18.82 -12.07
N LEU A 7 -6.65 -17.73 -12.07
CA LEU A 7 -7.18 -16.39 -11.84
C LEU A 7 -8.23 -16.07 -12.92
N HIS A 8 -9.50 -16.18 -12.55
CA HIS A 8 -10.63 -15.99 -13.45
C HIS A 8 -10.71 -14.53 -13.94
N SER A 9 -10.68 -14.34 -15.26
CA SER A 9 -10.69 -13.00 -15.87
C SER A 9 -11.87 -12.14 -15.42
N LYS A 10 -13.08 -12.72 -15.33
CA LYS A 10 -14.28 -12.02 -14.86
C LYS A 10 -14.16 -11.49 -13.42
N ALA A 11 -13.44 -12.20 -12.54
CA ALA A 11 -13.23 -11.75 -11.17
C ALA A 11 -12.29 -10.53 -11.14
N LEU A 12 -11.23 -10.56 -11.96
CA LEU A 12 -10.28 -9.45 -12.11
C LEU A 12 -10.94 -8.24 -12.77
N GLU A 13 -11.77 -8.41 -13.80
CA GLU A 13 -12.55 -7.33 -14.44
C GLU A 13 -13.46 -6.62 -13.43
N ARG A 14 -14.21 -7.39 -12.63
CA ARG A 14 -15.05 -6.85 -11.55
C ARG A 14 -14.21 -6.11 -10.50
N TYR A 15 -13.03 -6.62 -10.20
CA TYR A 15 -12.18 -5.99 -9.19
C TYR A 15 -11.53 -4.70 -9.70
N ALA A 16 -11.05 -4.69 -10.93
CA ALA A 16 -10.57 -3.50 -11.63
C ALA A 16 -11.64 -2.41 -11.69
N SER A 17 -12.88 -2.77 -12.06
CA SER A 17 -14.00 -1.83 -12.06
C SER A 17 -14.26 -1.20 -10.69
N GLN A 18 -14.18 -2.01 -9.62
CA GLN A 18 -14.32 -1.50 -8.24
C GLN A 18 -13.18 -0.56 -7.84
N LEU A 19 -11.93 -0.91 -8.15
CA LEU A 19 -10.77 -0.04 -7.89
C LEU A 19 -10.90 1.28 -8.65
N ASN A 20 -11.24 1.23 -9.93
CA ASN A 20 -11.44 2.42 -10.76
C ASN A 20 -12.60 3.29 -10.26
N SER A 21 -13.68 2.68 -9.75
CA SER A 21 -14.79 3.42 -9.16
C SER A 21 -14.38 4.15 -7.89
N ARG A 22 -13.64 3.48 -7.00
CA ARG A 22 -13.12 4.09 -5.77
C ARG A 22 -12.11 5.20 -6.06
N ALA A 23 -11.21 4.98 -7.02
CA ALA A 23 -10.24 5.98 -7.44
C ALA A 23 -10.93 7.23 -8.00
N ARG A 24 -11.93 7.07 -8.88
CA ARG A 24 -12.74 8.18 -9.39
C ARG A 24 -13.47 8.94 -8.28
N ALA A 25 -14.05 8.22 -7.32
CA ALA A 25 -14.73 8.85 -6.18
C ALA A 25 -13.76 9.66 -5.28
N ALA A 26 -12.51 9.21 -5.16
CA ALA A 26 -11.47 9.89 -4.41
C ALA A 26 -10.71 10.96 -5.22
N GLY A 27 -11.05 11.18 -6.50
CA GLY A 27 -10.31 12.09 -7.39
C GLY A 27 -8.88 11.63 -7.71
N SER A 28 -8.54 10.37 -7.45
CA SER A 28 -7.21 9.81 -7.71
C SER A 28 -7.01 9.57 -9.21
N PRO A 29 -5.88 10.00 -9.79
CA PRO A 29 -5.61 9.79 -11.21
C PRO A 29 -5.28 8.33 -11.52
N GLY A 30 -5.61 7.89 -12.73
CA GLY A 30 -5.28 6.56 -13.24
C GLY A 30 -6.45 5.59 -13.25
N ALA A 31 -6.30 4.54 -14.06
CA ALA A 31 -7.20 3.42 -14.14
C ALA A 31 -6.40 2.15 -14.33
N VAL A 32 -6.94 1.04 -13.86
CA VAL A 32 -6.34 -0.28 -14.02
C VAL A 32 -7.26 -1.22 -14.78
N THR A 33 -6.65 -2.10 -15.55
CA THR A 33 -7.30 -3.16 -16.32
C THR A 33 -7.18 -4.50 -15.60
N ALA A 34 -7.96 -5.49 -16.03
CA ALA A 34 -7.90 -6.84 -15.48
C ALA A 34 -6.53 -7.51 -15.72
N ASP A 35 -5.89 -7.21 -16.85
CA ASP A 35 -4.60 -7.79 -17.22
C ASP A 35 -3.45 -7.17 -16.41
N GLU A 36 -3.50 -5.87 -16.14
CA GLU A 36 -2.55 -5.24 -15.22
C GLU A 36 -2.69 -5.79 -13.79
N LEU A 37 -3.92 -5.97 -13.30
CA LEU A 37 -4.12 -6.62 -12.00
C LEU A 37 -3.60 -8.06 -11.99
N ARG A 38 -3.79 -8.80 -13.10
CA ARG A 38 -3.20 -10.14 -13.25
C ARG A 38 -1.68 -10.07 -13.12
N GLY A 39 -1.04 -9.11 -13.78
CA GLY A 39 0.39 -8.85 -13.67
C GLY A 39 0.83 -8.67 -12.22
N VAL A 40 0.18 -7.74 -11.49
CA VAL A 40 0.47 -7.49 -10.06
C VAL A 40 0.36 -8.76 -9.20
N VAL A 41 -0.66 -9.58 -9.45
CA VAL A 41 -0.86 -10.84 -8.71
C VAL A 41 0.24 -11.86 -9.04
N LEU A 42 0.61 -12.00 -10.31
CA LEU A 42 1.62 -12.96 -10.75
C LEU A 42 3.03 -12.53 -10.33
N ASP A 43 3.37 -11.25 -10.44
CA ASP A 43 4.67 -10.68 -10.07
C ASP A 43 4.95 -10.80 -8.57
N SER A 44 3.91 -10.89 -7.75
CA SER A 44 4.06 -11.17 -6.31
C SER A 44 4.54 -12.59 -6.00
N GLY A 45 4.51 -13.50 -6.98
CA GLY A 45 4.86 -14.91 -6.79
C GLY A 45 3.95 -15.64 -5.79
N GLY A 46 2.71 -15.15 -5.60
CA GLY A 46 1.78 -15.71 -4.63
C GLY A 46 2.15 -15.45 -3.18
N ARG A 47 2.91 -14.37 -2.91
CA ARG A 47 3.27 -13.94 -1.57
C ARG A 47 2.75 -12.54 -1.28
N CYS A 48 2.34 -12.31 -0.04
CA CYS A 48 2.03 -10.98 0.46
C CYS A 48 3.27 -10.08 0.33
N SER A 49 3.11 -8.93 -0.35
CA SER A 49 4.21 -8.00 -0.60
C SER A 49 4.79 -7.42 0.70
N TRP A 50 3.93 -7.28 1.72
CA TRP A 50 4.28 -6.75 3.04
C TRP A 50 4.98 -7.80 3.92
N CYS A 51 4.28 -8.86 4.32
CA CYS A 51 4.81 -9.83 5.29
C CYS A 51 5.54 -11.03 4.67
N GLY A 52 5.49 -11.21 3.34
CA GLY A 52 6.11 -12.34 2.64
C GLY A 52 5.37 -13.68 2.79
N ALA A 53 4.27 -13.74 3.57
CA ALA A 53 3.48 -14.95 3.74
C ALA A 53 2.89 -15.43 2.41
N SER A 54 2.85 -16.75 2.20
CA SER A 54 2.18 -17.34 1.04
C SER A 54 0.68 -17.06 1.09
N VAL A 55 0.13 -16.58 -0.01
CA VAL A 55 -1.32 -16.45 -0.22
C VAL A 55 -1.85 -17.49 -1.20
N VAL A 56 -1.01 -18.43 -1.64
CA VAL A 56 -1.43 -19.51 -2.56
C VAL A 56 -2.55 -20.32 -1.91
N ASN A 57 -3.66 -20.51 -2.61
CA ASN A 57 -4.89 -21.14 -2.10
C ASN A 57 -5.57 -20.40 -0.93
N ALA A 58 -5.11 -19.19 -0.59
CA ALA A 58 -5.69 -18.33 0.43
C ALA A 58 -6.34 -17.09 -0.19
N GLU A 59 -7.03 -16.31 0.65
CA GLU A 59 -7.55 -15.02 0.25
C GLU A 59 -6.45 -13.97 0.20
N PHE A 60 -6.55 -13.07 -0.77
CA PHE A 60 -5.71 -11.89 -0.94
C PHE A 60 -6.55 -10.71 -1.40
N GLU A 61 -5.98 -9.53 -1.23
CA GLU A 61 -6.53 -8.26 -1.68
C GLU A 61 -5.44 -7.47 -2.42
N ILE A 62 -5.88 -6.55 -3.27
CA ILE A 62 -4.99 -5.59 -3.93
C ILE A 62 -5.02 -4.29 -3.13
N ASP A 63 -3.86 -3.96 -2.57
CA ASP A 63 -3.63 -2.79 -1.72
C ASP A 63 -2.97 -1.68 -2.55
N HIS A 64 -3.43 -0.45 -2.37
CA HIS A 64 -2.74 0.74 -2.87
C HIS A 64 -1.58 1.06 -1.94
N ILE A 65 -0.34 0.96 -2.43
CA ILE A 65 0.88 1.18 -1.63
C ILE A 65 0.76 2.53 -0.91
N LEU A 66 0.61 3.61 -1.67
CA LEU A 66 0.08 4.87 -1.16
C LEU A 66 -1.44 4.89 -1.39
N GLY A 67 -2.22 4.96 -0.32
CA GLY A 67 -3.69 4.94 -0.41
C GLY A 67 -4.24 6.11 -1.23
N VAL A 68 -5.34 5.89 -1.94
CA VAL A 68 -5.98 6.91 -2.79
C VAL A 68 -6.41 8.17 -2.03
N VAL A 69 -6.77 8.03 -0.75
CA VAL A 69 -7.10 9.15 0.15
C VAL A 69 -5.90 10.06 0.41
N ARG A 70 -4.66 9.53 0.29
CA ARG A 70 -3.40 10.28 0.41
C ARG A 70 -2.86 10.74 -0.95
N GLY A 71 -3.70 10.78 -1.98
CA GLY A 71 -3.28 11.18 -3.33
C GLY A 71 -2.50 10.10 -4.10
N GLY A 72 -2.47 8.85 -3.61
CA GLY A 72 -1.86 7.76 -4.35
C GLY A 72 -2.59 7.48 -5.67
N PRO A 73 -1.88 7.33 -6.81
CA PRO A 73 -2.51 7.07 -8.11
C PRO A 73 -3.05 5.65 -8.20
N ASN A 74 -4.12 5.45 -8.96
CA ASN A 74 -4.68 4.14 -9.26
C ASN A 74 -4.03 3.56 -10.51
N ILE A 75 -2.76 3.17 -10.38
CA ILE A 75 -1.91 2.60 -11.45
C ILE A 75 -1.24 1.32 -10.95
N PRO A 76 -0.84 0.38 -11.83
CA PRO A 76 -0.29 -0.91 -11.42
C PRO A 76 0.96 -0.79 -10.53
N ALA A 77 1.80 0.22 -10.79
CA ALA A 77 3.01 0.51 -10.01
C ALA A 77 2.74 0.95 -8.56
N ASN A 78 1.52 1.40 -8.24
CA ASN A 78 1.08 1.75 -6.89
C ASN A 78 0.20 0.65 -6.26
N LEU A 79 0.12 -0.54 -6.89
CA LEU A 79 -0.66 -1.66 -6.38
C LEU A 79 0.27 -2.76 -5.89
N ALA A 80 -0.14 -3.42 -4.81
CA ALA A 80 0.57 -4.54 -4.22
C ALA A 80 -0.42 -5.65 -3.85
N LEU A 81 0.00 -6.91 -3.99
CA LEU A 81 -0.75 -8.02 -3.43
C LEU A 81 -0.53 -8.07 -1.92
N ALA A 82 -1.61 -8.08 -1.15
CA ALA A 82 -1.59 -8.14 0.31
C ALA A 82 -2.49 -9.27 0.83
N CYS A 83 -2.10 -9.91 1.95
CA CYS A 83 -3.04 -10.76 2.69
C CYS A 83 -4.07 -9.88 3.44
N PRO A 84 -5.27 -10.41 3.76
CA PRO A 84 -6.31 -9.67 4.48
C PRO A 84 -5.81 -9.05 5.80
N ASP A 85 -4.96 -9.76 6.54
CA ASP A 85 -4.41 -9.26 7.81
C ASP A 85 -3.51 -8.04 7.62
N CYS A 86 -2.63 -8.07 6.61
CA CYS A 86 -1.76 -6.93 6.32
C CYS A 86 -2.56 -5.76 5.77
N ASN A 87 -3.50 -6.00 4.85
CA ASN A 87 -4.34 -4.95 4.29
C ASN A 87 -5.16 -4.24 5.38
N LYS A 88 -5.80 -5.01 6.27
CA LYS A 88 -6.56 -4.48 7.40
C LYS A 88 -5.68 -3.71 8.40
N ARG A 89 -4.46 -4.20 8.69
CA ARG A 89 -3.54 -3.54 9.63
C ARG A 89 -2.92 -2.27 9.04
N LYS A 90 -2.66 -2.26 7.73
CA LYS A 90 -2.21 -1.07 7.02
C LYS A 90 -3.31 -0.03 7.06
N ALA A 91 -4.55 -0.40 6.72
CA ALA A 91 -5.69 0.52 6.65
C ALA A 91 -5.28 1.81 5.90
N PHE A 92 -5.41 2.95 6.59
CA PHE A 92 -4.96 4.24 6.12
C PHE A 92 -3.63 4.62 6.77
N LYS A 93 -2.62 3.77 6.87
CA LYS A 93 -1.28 4.19 7.31
C LYS A 93 -0.44 4.62 6.12
N HIS A 94 0.52 5.50 6.38
CA HIS A 94 1.58 5.81 5.42
C HIS A 94 2.39 4.54 5.12
N PRO A 95 2.75 4.26 3.85
CA PRO A 95 3.44 3.02 3.48
C PRO A 95 4.76 2.82 4.22
N ALA A 96 5.55 3.88 4.43
CA ALA A 96 6.81 3.79 5.19
C ALA A 96 6.58 3.41 6.66
N ARG A 97 5.59 4.03 7.33
CA ARG A 97 5.19 3.69 8.70
C ARG A 97 4.77 2.23 8.81
N PHE A 98 3.96 1.75 7.85
CA PHE A 98 3.52 0.36 7.86
C PHE A 98 4.66 -0.62 7.54
N ALA A 99 5.58 -0.27 6.64
CA ALA A 99 6.77 -1.05 6.36
C ALA A 99 7.61 -1.24 7.64
N ALA A 100 7.85 -0.16 8.39
CA ALA A 100 8.55 -0.23 9.68
C ALA A 100 7.81 -1.11 10.70
N GLU A 101 6.48 -1.00 10.81
CA GLU A 101 5.67 -1.85 11.70
C GLU A 101 5.78 -3.34 11.34
N VAL A 102 5.76 -3.66 10.03
CA VAL A 102 5.87 -5.03 9.53
C VAL A 102 7.25 -5.62 9.85
N LEU A 103 8.32 -4.84 9.65
CA LEU A 103 9.68 -5.23 10.02
C LEU A 103 9.84 -5.44 11.53
N ALA A 104 9.30 -4.53 12.35
CA ALA A 104 9.35 -4.63 13.81
C ALA A 104 8.66 -5.89 14.36
N ARG A 105 7.71 -6.47 13.60
CA ARG A 105 7.03 -7.73 13.94
C ARG A 105 7.76 -8.98 13.46
N GLY A 106 8.98 -8.85 12.94
CA GLY A 106 9.81 -9.96 12.50
C GLY A 106 9.49 -10.46 11.10
N ALA A 107 8.77 -9.69 10.28
CA ALA A 107 8.63 -10.02 8.86
C ALA A 107 9.99 -9.90 8.15
N PRO A 108 10.25 -10.73 7.12
CA PRO A 108 11.47 -10.61 6.34
C PRO A 108 11.52 -9.28 5.60
N ARG A 109 12.72 -8.71 5.50
CA ARG A 109 12.97 -7.54 4.65
C ARG A 109 12.92 -7.99 3.19
N THR A 110 11.84 -7.66 2.51
CA THR A 110 11.64 -8.00 1.09
C THR A 110 12.10 -6.86 0.19
N PRO A 111 12.46 -7.12 -1.09
CA PRO A 111 12.76 -6.06 -2.04
C PRO A 111 11.62 -5.05 -2.22
N PHE A 112 10.37 -5.47 -1.98
CA PHE A 112 9.23 -4.57 -1.97
C PHE A 112 9.29 -3.58 -0.80
N ILE A 113 9.55 -4.08 0.41
CA ILE A 113 9.70 -3.23 1.61
C ILE A 113 10.86 -2.24 1.44
N ASP A 114 11.98 -2.67 0.87
CA ASP A 114 13.11 -1.78 0.55
C ASP A 114 12.69 -0.65 -0.37
N ARG A 115 12.02 -0.96 -1.48
CA ARG A 115 11.51 0.06 -2.41
C ARG A 115 10.52 1.01 -1.76
N VAL A 116 9.68 0.50 -0.85
CA VAL A 116 8.73 1.34 -0.11
C VAL A 116 9.46 2.31 0.82
N ILE A 117 10.45 1.84 1.57
CA ILE A 117 11.23 2.67 2.48
C ILE A 117 12.05 3.70 1.70
N GLU A 118 12.70 3.29 0.60
CA GLU A 118 13.46 4.20 -0.26
C GLU A 118 12.56 5.30 -0.86
N ARG A 119 11.36 4.93 -1.31
CA ARG A 119 10.44 5.87 -1.96
C ARG A 119 9.71 6.80 -1.00
N TYR A 120 9.36 6.32 0.19
CA TYR A 120 8.43 7.02 1.09
C TYR A 120 9.02 7.30 2.48
N GLY A 121 10.28 6.92 2.75
CA GLY A 121 10.89 7.03 4.08
C GLY A 121 11.11 8.46 4.56
N GLY A 122 11.33 9.40 3.65
CA GLY A 122 11.50 10.82 3.99
C GLY A 122 10.21 11.63 4.03
N ASP A 123 9.09 11.06 3.59
CA ASP A 123 7.82 11.77 3.38
C ASP A 123 6.78 11.46 4.47
N ASP A 124 7.13 10.70 5.52
CA ASP A 124 6.19 10.39 6.59
C ASP A 124 5.98 11.62 7.51
N PRO A 125 4.80 12.27 7.50
CA PRO A 125 4.55 13.47 8.32
C PRO A 125 4.56 13.17 9.82
N GLY A 126 4.49 11.89 10.21
CA GLY A 126 4.50 11.43 11.60
C GLY A 126 5.84 10.87 12.08
N MET A 127 6.85 10.76 11.21
CA MET A 127 8.21 10.47 11.65
C MET A 127 8.79 11.80 12.12
N GLN A 128 8.73 12.07 13.43
CA GLN A 128 9.63 13.08 14.01
C GLN A 128 11.03 12.67 13.56
N GLY A 129 11.62 13.47 12.67
CA GLY A 129 13.03 13.29 12.30
C GLY A 129 13.84 13.18 13.59
N ASP A 130 14.93 12.44 13.54
CA ASP A 130 15.85 12.37 14.66
C ASP A 130 16.06 13.78 15.20
N LEU A 131 15.66 14.02 16.45
CA LEU A 131 15.85 15.30 17.17
C LEU A 131 17.34 15.70 17.27
N PHE A 132 18.25 14.87 16.71
CA PHE A 132 19.69 14.98 16.70
C PHE A 132 20.30 14.97 15.28
N ALA A 133 19.50 14.96 14.21
CA ALA A 133 20.02 14.99 12.83
C ALA A 133 20.21 16.43 12.35
N ASP A 134 21.28 17.08 12.82
CA ASP A 134 21.58 18.49 12.52
C ASP A 134 22.14 18.78 11.11
N ASP A 135 22.31 17.81 10.21
CA ASP A 135 23.05 18.06 8.94
C ASP A 135 22.48 17.33 7.70
N LEU A 136 21.27 17.66 7.25
CA LEU A 136 20.83 17.36 5.88
C LEU A 136 20.13 18.57 5.22
N PRO A 137 20.41 18.86 3.93
CA PRO A 137 20.02 20.10 3.27
C PRO A 137 18.50 20.20 3.08
N PRO A 138 17.95 21.43 2.95
CA PRO A 138 16.51 21.65 3.06
C PRO A 138 15.76 21.00 1.89
N GLY A 139 15.10 19.88 2.20
CA GLY A 139 13.96 19.37 1.46
C GLY A 139 12.80 20.37 1.60
N ARG A 140 12.10 20.61 0.49
CA ARG A 140 11.06 21.61 0.33
C ARG A 140 10.02 21.58 1.47
N ALA A 141 10.00 22.62 2.30
CA ALA A 141 9.00 22.79 3.34
C ALA A 141 7.59 22.79 2.75
N ILE A 142 6.78 21.81 3.12
CA ILE A 142 5.32 21.89 2.99
C ILE A 142 4.83 22.67 4.20
N ARG A 143 4.05 23.73 3.96
CA ARG A 143 3.52 24.62 5.01
C ARG A 143 2.64 23.79 5.94
N GLY A 144 2.96 23.84 7.23
CA GLY A 144 2.27 23.10 8.28
C GLY A 144 0.98 23.80 8.70
N ASP A 145 -0.06 23.62 7.91
CA ASP A 145 -1.45 23.86 8.29
C ASP A 145 -2.27 22.75 7.61
N ASP A 146 -2.49 21.65 8.35
CA ASP A 146 -3.54 20.62 8.19
C ASP A 146 -3.08 19.37 8.96
N LEU A 147 -2.99 19.50 10.29
CA LEU A 147 -2.89 18.35 11.20
C LEU A 147 -4.26 17.65 11.22
N ASP A 148 -4.54 16.83 10.23
CA ASP A 148 -5.66 15.90 10.30
C ASP A 148 -5.28 14.75 11.23
N GLU A 149 -5.77 14.85 12.47
CA GLU A 149 -5.76 13.80 13.47
C GLU A 149 -6.20 12.46 12.85
N ASP A 150 -5.36 11.41 12.99
CA ASP A 150 -5.77 10.02 12.74
C ASP A 150 -7.11 9.81 13.47
N PRO A 151 -8.25 9.61 12.80
CA PRO A 151 -9.52 9.47 13.49
C PRO A 151 -9.44 8.25 14.41
N ALA A 152 -9.77 8.48 15.68
CA ALA A 152 -9.64 7.50 16.76
C ALA A 152 -10.19 6.12 16.36
N PRO A 153 -9.52 5.02 16.74
CA PRO A 153 -10.00 3.68 16.39
C PRO A 153 -11.37 3.48 17.04
N TYR A 154 -12.35 3.16 16.19
CA TYR A 154 -13.77 2.98 16.52
C TYR A 154 -14.03 2.34 17.89
N VAL A 155 -14.94 2.97 18.64
CA VAL A 155 -15.66 2.37 19.77
C VAL A 155 -16.82 1.55 19.17
N TRP A 156 -17.02 0.35 19.70
CA TRP A 156 -17.93 -0.72 19.26
C TRP A 156 -19.38 -0.27 19.00
#